data_AF-A0A8H4PSI2-F1
#
_entry.id   AF-A0A8H4PSI2-F1
#
_cell.length_a   1.000
_cell.length_b   1.000
_cell.length_c   1.000
_cell.angle_alpha   90.00
_cell.angle_beta   90.00
_cell.angle_gamma   90.00
#
_symmetry.space_group_name_H-M   'P 1'
#
loop_
_entity.id
_entity.type
_entity.pdbx_description
1 polymer ?
#
loop_
_entity_poly.entity_id
_entity_poly.type
_entity_poly.pdbx_seq_one_letter_code
_entity_poly.pdbx_strand_id
1 'polypeptide(L)'
;MLEPLAKFFLAEFDALPRLGARDFRSDEAREEDAKNMSNFEHWRSRRIEDEKDQGVLWSAARVRGCVVVKFAAPAVEAGREWIGSMLVKEGTVDARFGQEALMCVR
;
A
#
# COMPACT_ATOMS: atom_id res chain seq x y z
N MET A 1 -14.66 3.45 -13.99
CA MET A 1 -14.71 4.60 -13.04
C MET A 1 -13.66 4.49 -11.93
N LEU A 2 -13.53 3.34 -11.26
CA LEU A 2 -12.51 3.07 -10.22
C LEU A 2 -11.39 2.12 -10.70
N GLU A 3 -11.22 1.99 -12.02
CA GLU A 3 -10.19 1.11 -12.59
C GLU A 3 -8.76 1.51 -12.22
N PRO A 4 -8.37 2.80 -12.14
CA PRO A 4 -7.04 3.18 -11.67
C PRO A 4 -6.77 2.68 -10.25
N LEU A 5 -7.71 2.90 -9.32
CA LEU A 5 -7.63 2.40 -7.95
C LEU A 5 -7.52 0.87 -7.87
N ALA A 6 -8.32 0.17 -8.67
CA ALA A 6 -8.26 -1.28 -8.76
C ALA A 6 -6.90 -1.78 -9.28
N LYS A 7 -6.33 -1.12 -10.29
CA LYS A 7 -4.99 -1.43 -10.82
C LYS A 7 -3.91 -1.12 -9.80
N PHE A 8 -4.05 -0.03 -9.04
CA PHE A 8 -3.12 0.36 -7.98
C PHE A 8 -3.03 -0.73 -6.90
N PHE A 9 -4.15 -1.18 -6.35
CA PHE A 9 -4.13 -2.25 -5.33
C PHE A 9 -3.50 -3.55 -5.84
N LEU A 10 -3.78 -3.94 -7.09
CA LEU A 10 -3.15 -5.12 -7.67
C LEU A 10 -1.64 -4.94 -7.85
N ALA A 11 -1.19 -3.78 -8.34
CA ALA A 11 0.23 -3.47 -8.52
C ALA A 11 0.98 -3.40 -7.19
N GLU A 12 0.38 -2.82 -6.16
CA GLU A 12 0.96 -2.78 -4.81
C GLU A 12 1.02 -4.17 -4.17
N PHE A 13 0.00 -5.02 -4.42
CA PHE A 13 -0.01 -6.39 -3.93
C PHE A 13 1.07 -7.25 -4.62
N ASP A 14 1.24 -7.10 -5.93
CA ASP A 14 2.29 -7.77 -6.70
C ASP A 14 3.70 -7.33 -6.28
N ALA A 15 3.84 -6.10 -5.76
CA ALA A 15 5.10 -5.53 -5.29
C ALA A 15 5.45 -5.91 -3.83
N LEU A 16 4.58 -6.64 -3.11
CA LEU A 16 4.89 -7.09 -1.76
C LEU A 16 6.05 -8.11 -1.75
N PRO A 17 6.92 -8.08 -0.72
CA PRO A 17 7.94 -9.10 -0.54
C PRO A 17 7.30 -10.49 -0.48
N ARG A 18 7.71 -11.39 -1.39
CA ARG A 18 7.23 -12.77 -1.38
C ARG A 18 7.81 -13.53 -0.20
N LEU A 19 7.13 -14.60 0.23
CA LEU A 19 7.65 -15.52 1.24
C LEU A 19 9.06 -15.99 0.85
N GLY A 20 10.04 -15.74 1.73
CA GLY A 20 11.45 -16.07 1.49
C GLY A 20 12.28 -14.99 0.78
N ALA A 21 11.70 -13.85 0.41
CA ALA A 21 12.44 -12.70 -0.11
C ALA A 21 13.20 -12.01 1.04
N ARG A 22 14.29 -12.63 1.47
CA ARG A 22 15.24 -12.02 2.41
C ARG A 22 16.22 -11.20 1.59
N ASP A 23 16.37 -9.92 1.94
CA ASP A 23 17.39 -9.08 1.33
C ASP A 23 18.76 -9.44 1.94
N PHE A 24 19.64 -10.05 1.14
CA PHE A 24 20.98 -10.47 1.55
C PHE A 24 22.05 -9.41 1.24
N ARG A 25 21.68 -8.23 0.74
CA ARG A 25 22.61 -7.14 0.44
C ARG A 25 23.18 -6.52 1.72
N SER A 26 24.37 -5.94 1.63
CA SER A 26 24.99 -5.21 2.73
C SER A 26 24.26 -3.89 3.01
N ASP A 27 24.48 -3.33 4.19
CA ASP A 27 23.81 -2.09 4.60
C ASP A 27 24.22 -0.91 3.70
N GLU A 28 25.46 -0.88 3.22
CA GLU A 28 25.95 0.14 2.28
C GLU A 28 25.24 0.07 0.92
N ALA A 29 25.00 -1.15 0.41
CA ALA A 29 24.28 -1.36 -0.85
C ALA A 29 22.80 -0.98 -0.74
N ARG A 30 22.20 -1.11 0.46
CA ARG A 30 20.83 -0.63 0.72
C ARG A 30 20.76 0.88 0.79
N GLU A 31 21.73 1.54 1.42
CA GLU A 31 21.79 2.99 1.51
C GLU A 31 22.01 3.65 0.14
N GLU A 32 22.78 3.03 -0.74
CA GLU A 32 23.03 3.55 -2.09
C GLU A 32 21.79 3.44 -2.99
N ASP A 33 21.05 2.33 -2.91
CA ASP A 33 19.77 2.19 -3.59
C ASP A 33 18.71 3.16 -3.06
N ALA A 34 18.66 3.38 -1.74
CA ALA A 34 17.75 4.34 -1.12
C ALA A 34 17.95 5.76 -1.69
N LYS A 35 19.20 6.17 -1.99
CA LYS A 35 19.50 7.49 -2.59
C LYS A 35 18.95 7.64 -4.01
N ASN A 36 18.76 6.52 -4.72
CA ASN A 36 18.31 6.51 -6.13
C ASN A 36 16.81 6.23 -6.28
N MET A 37 16.10 5.90 -5.20
CA MET A 37 14.67 5.56 -5.24
C MET A 37 13.82 6.80 -5.52
N SER A 38 12.80 6.63 -6.36
CA SER A 38 11.79 7.65 -6.57
C SER A 38 10.99 7.94 -5.29
N ASN A 39 10.33 9.10 -5.21
CA ASN A 39 9.41 9.42 -4.10
C ASN A 39 8.30 8.38 -3.93
N PHE A 40 7.91 7.71 -5.03
CA PHE A 40 6.90 6.67 -5.01
C PHE A 40 7.42 5.37 -4.38
N GLU A 41 8.63 4.96 -4.75
CA GLU A 41 9.28 3.78 -4.17
C GLU A 41 9.61 3.98 -2.70
N HIS A 42 10.06 5.18 -2.31
CA HIS A 42 10.25 5.53 -0.90
C HIS A 42 8.96 5.39 -0.10
N TRP A 43 7.85 5.94 -0.62
CA TRP A 43 6.55 5.80 0.01
C TRP A 43 6.14 4.33 0.14
N ARG A 44 6.35 3.52 -0.91
CA ARG A 44 6.03 2.08 -0.88
C ARG A 44 6.87 1.35 0.16
N SER A 45 8.18 1.60 0.20
CA SER A 45 9.09 0.96 1.16
C SER A 45 8.66 1.26 2.60
N ARG A 46 8.38 2.54 2.89
CA ARG A 46 7.88 2.96 4.20
C ARG A 46 6.54 2.31 4.54
N ARG A 47 5.60 2.28 3.59
CA ARG A 47 4.30 1.60 3.78
C ARG A 47 4.48 0.10 4.11
N ILE A 48 5.43 -0.59 3.48
CA ILE A 48 5.70 -2.01 3.75
C ILE A 48 6.26 -2.21 5.16
N GLU A 49 7.14 -1.32 5.59
CA GLU A 49 7.69 -1.32 6.95
C GLU A 49 6.60 -1.03 7.99
N ASP A 50 5.80 0.01 7.77
CA ASP A 50 4.67 0.36 8.64
C ASP A 50 3.65 -0.80 8.73
N GLU A 51 3.33 -1.48 7.62
CA GLU A 51 2.45 -2.67 7.62
C GLU A 51 3.00 -3.79 8.50
N LYS A 52 4.31 -4.02 8.45
CA LYS A 52 4.97 -5.04 9.26
C LYS A 52 4.93 -4.69 10.74
N ASP A 53 5.25 -3.43 11.08
CA ASP A 53 5.31 -2.95 12.45
C ASP A 53 3.92 -2.88 13.10
N GLN A 54 2.90 -2.48 12.32
CA GLN A 54 1.51 -2.43 12.77
C GLN A 54 0.78 -3.79 12.66
N GLY A 55 1.42 -4.82 12.09
CA GLY A 55 0.83 -6.15 11.90
C GLY A 55 -0.32 -6.18 10.89
N VAL A 56 -0.34 -5.26 9.93
CA VAL A 56 -1.33 -5.21 8.86
C VAL A 56 -1.04 -6.32 7.84
N LEU A 57 -2.05 -7.15 7.59
CA LEU A 57 -2.02 -8.17 6.55
C LEU A 57 -3.09 -7.86 5.53
N TRP A 58 -2.77 -7.97 4.25
CA TRP A 58 -3.74 -7.74 3.20
C TRP A 58 -3.47 -8.54 1.93
N SER A 59 -4.50 -8.60 1.08
CA SER A 59 -4.46 -9.25 -0.22
C SER A 59 -5.39 -8.54 -1.20
N ALA A 60 -5.05 -8.60 -2.48
CA ALA A 60 -5.91 -8.11 -3.56
C ALA A 60 -6.05 -9.16 -4.66
N ALA A 61 -7.27 -9.35 -5.15
CA ALA A 61 -7.53 -10.30 -6.24
C ALA A 61 -8.63 -9.78 -7.17
N ARG A 62 -8.49 -10.07 -8.47
CA ARG A 62 -9.55 -9.83 -9.44
C ARG A 62 -10.58 -10.97 -9.37
N VAL A 63 -11.83 -10.62 -9.10
CA VAL A 63 -12.94 -11.58 -8.99
C VAL A 63 -14.12 -11.05 -9.81
N ARG A 64 -14.53 -11.78 -10.86
CA ARG A 64 -15.78 -11.52 -11.63
C ARG A 64 -16.06 -10.05 -11.95
N GLY A 65 -15.06 -9.32 -12.44
CA GLY A 65 -15.22 -7.92 -12.87
C GLY A 65 -14.95 -6.85 -11.79
N CYS A 66 -14.70 -7.23 -10.53
CA CYS A 66 -14.21 -6.32 -9.50
C CYS A 66 -12.82 -6.73 -8.99
N VAL A 67 -12.21 -5.87 -8.18
CA VAL A 67 -11.05 -6.22 -7.36
C VAL A 67 -11.52 -6.26 -5.92
N VAL A 68 -11.28 -7.39 -5.26
CA VAL A 68 -11.56 -7.58 -3.84
C VAL A 68 -10.26 -7.38 -3.10
N VAL A 69 -10.27 -6.44 -2.15
CA VAL A 69 -9.16 -6.19 -1.23
C VAL A 69 -9.60 -6.65 0.14
N LYS A 70 -8.88 -7.61 0.73
CA LYS A 70 -9.12 -8.09 2.09
C LYS A 70 -7.93 -7.69 2.94
N PHE A 71 -8.17 -7.08 4.08
CA PHE A 71 -7.15 -6.68 5.03
C PHE A 71 -7.56 -7.02 6.47
N ALA A 72 -6.57 -7.11 7.34
CA ALA A 72 -6.72 -7.33 8.76
C ALA A 72 -5.60 -6.61 9.50
N ALA A 73 -5.89 -6.10 10.69
CA ALA A 73 -4.93 -5.46 11.58
C ALA A 73 -5.29 -5.77 13.03
N PRO A 74 -4.32 -5.81 13.96
CA PRO A 74 -4.58 -6.01 15.39
C PRO A 74 -5.40 -4.87 16.02
N ALA A 75 -5.24 -3.65 15.51
CA ALA A 75 -5.95 -2.46 15.97
C ALA A 75 -6.78 -1.85 14.83
N VAL A 76 -7.95 -1.31 15.17
CA VAL A 76 -8.83 -0.62 14.20
C VAL A 76 -8.11 0.56 13.54
N GLU A 77 -7.38 1.35 14.33
CA GLU A 77 -6.64 2.50 13.82
C GLU A 77 -5.57 2.12 12.80
N ALA A 78 -4.82 1.04 13.03
CA ALA A 78 -3.84 0.55 12.05
C ALA A 78 -4.50 0.19 10.71
N GLY A 79 -5.66 -0.47 10.75
CA GLY A 79 -6.43 -0.76 9.53
C GLY A 79 -6.96 0.50 8.85
N ARG A 80 -7.41 1.49 9.63
CA ARG A 80 -7.96 2.78 9.18
C ARG A 80 -6.89 3.64 8.50
N GLU A 81 -5.74 3.80 9.15
CA GLU A 81 -4.57 4.53 8.63
C GLU A 81 -4.03 3.87 7.37
N TRP A 82 -3.93 2.53 7.36
CA TRP A 82 -3.45 1.79 6.20
C TRP A 82 -4.33 2.03 4.97
N ILE A 83 -5.64 1.77 5.05
CA ILE A 83 -6.54 1.94 3.90
C ILE A 83 -6.61 3.40 3.47
N GLY A 84 -6.56 4.32 4.42
CA GLY A 84 -6.44 5.75 4.20
C GLY A 84 -5.25 6.13 3.34
N SER A 85 -4.06 5.70 3.77
CA SER A 85 -2.81 5.96 3.08
C SER A 85 -2.82 5.45 1.64
N MET A 86 -3.41 4.28 1.40
CA MET A 86 -3.54 3.67 0.07
C MET A 86 -4.44 4.51 -0.84
N LEU A 87 -5.60 4.93 -0.33
CA LEU A 87 -6.56 5.74 -1.09
C LEU A 87 -6.05 7.16 -1.36
N VAL A 88 -5.39 7.79 -0.39
CA VAL A 88 -4.77 9.10 -0.53
C VAL A 88 -3.62 9.06 -1.53
N LYS A 89 -2.78 8.02 -1.48
CA LYS A 89 -1.65 7.89 -2.40
C LYS A 89 -2.10 7.75 -3.85
N GLU A 90 -3.15 6.98 -4.10
CA GLU A 90 -3.68 6.76 -5.44
C GLU A 90 -4.53 7.94 -5.95
N GLY A 91 -5.34 8.54 -5.07
CA GLY A 91 -6.00 9.83 -5.30
C GLY A 91 -7.31 9.81 -6.11
N THR A 92 -7.73 8.68 -6.69
CA THR A 92 -8.98 8.61 -7.48
C THR A 92 -10.21 8.92 -6.62
N VAL A 93 -10.23 8.52 -5.35
CA VAL A 93 -11.39 8.78 -4.48
C VAL A 93 -11.56 10.28 -4.22
N ASP A 94 -10.49 10.98 -3.86
CA ASP A 94 -10.50 12.44 -3.67
C ASP A 94 -10.88 13.14 -4.98
N ALA A 95 -10.20 12.81 -6.08
CA ALA A 95 -10.44 13.46 -7.38
C ALA A 95 -11.88 13.29 -7.91
N ARG A 96 -12.61 12.27 -7.45
CA ARG A 96 -13.97 11.96 -7.92
C ARG A 96 -15.07 12.37 -6.95
N PHE A 97 -14.82 12.26 -5.65
CA PHE A 97 -15.84 12.41 -4.62
C PHE A 97 -15.49 13.51 -3.59
N GLY A 98 -14.33 14.13 -3.73
CA GLY A 98 -13.81 15.15 -2.83
C GLY A 98 -13.16 14.59 -1.57
N GLN A 99 -12.42 15.44 -0.87
CA GLN A 99 -11.67 15.05 0.34
C GLN A 99 -12.56 14.55 1.48
N GLU A 100 -13.80 15.03 1.57
CA GLU A 100 -14.75 14.60 2.59
C GLU A 100 -15.11 13.11 2.46
N ALA A 101 -15.01 12.53 1.26
CA ALA A 101 -15.22 11.10 1.05
C ALA A 101 -14.19 10.22 1.77
N LEU A 102 -13.05 10.80 2.19
CA LEU A 102 -12.00 10.10 2.94
C LEU A 102 -12.06 10.33 4.44
N MET A 103 -13.03 11.08 4.97
CA MET A 103 -13.06 11.53 6.38
C MET A 103 -12.92 10.39 7.41
N CYS A 104 -13.53 9.24 7.16
CA CYS A 104 -13.50 8.10 8.09
C CYS A 104 -12.17 7.34 8.05
N VAL A 105 -11.37 7.52 7.00
CA VAL A 105 -10.11 6.81 6.78
C VAL A 105 -8.93 7.78 6.67
N ARG A 106 -9.11 9.02 7.11
CA ARG A 106 -8.07 10.03 7.15
C ARG A 106 -7.23 9.94 8.41
#